data_AF-A0A5D3DMC9-F1
#
_entry.id   AF-A0A5D3DMC9-F1
#
_cell.length_a   1.000
_cell.length_b   1.000
_cell.length_c   1.000
_cell.angle_alpha   90.00
_cell.angle_beta   90.00
_cell.angle_gamma   90.00
#
_symmetry.space_group_name_H-M   'P 1'
#
loop_
_entity.id
_entity.type
_entity.pdbx_description
1 polymer ?
#
loop_
_entity_poly.entity_id
_entity_poly.type
_entity_poly.pdbx_seq_one_letter_code
_entity_poly.pdbx_strand_id
1 'polypeptide(L)'
;MLGGDVNKITWEQFKESFYAKFFSANVKYAKQQEFLNLEQGNMTVEQYDAEFDMLSRFALNVVKDEEARIEKFARGLRLDI
;
A
#
# COMPACT_ATOMS: atom_id res chain seq x y z
N MET A 1 -3.47 2.28 26.39
CA MET A 1 -4.80 1.82 26.85
C MET A 1 -5.80 2.88 26.43
N LEU A 2 -6.81 2.52 25.64
CA LEU A 2 -7.86 3.45 25.24
C LEU A 2 -8.83 3.60 26.41
N GLY A 3 -8.69 4.70 27.16
CA GLY A 3 -9.67 5.15 28.13
C GLY A 3 -10.77 5.93 27.42
N GLY A 4 -11.78 5.21 26.93
CA GLY A 4 -12.97 5.77 26.31
C GLY A 4 -14.07 4.73 26.33
N ASP A 5 -15.28 5.14 26.73
CA ASP A 5 -16.46 4.30 26.87
C ASP A 5 -16.60 3.31 25.69
N VAL A 6 -16.55 2.01 25.99
CA VAL A 6 -16.50 0.90 25.03
C VAL A 6 -17.75 0.88 24.11
N ASN A 7 -18.77 1.66 24.44
CA ASN A 7 -20.04 1.72 23.73
C ASN A 7 -20.08 2.64 22.49
N LYS A 8 -18.98 3.33 22.10
CA LYS A 8 -18.94 4.20 20.90
C LYS A 8 -17.57 4.23 20.19
N ILE A 9 -17.02 3.08 19.79
CA ILE A 9 -15.89 3.09 18.84
C ILE A 9 -16.43 3.47 17.45
N THR A 10 -15.90 4.55 16.87
CA THR A 10 -16.17 4.90 15.47
C THR A 10 -15.39 3.97 14.53
N TRP A 11 -15.83 3.87 13.28
CA TRP A 11 -15.13 3.09 12.27
C TRP A 11 -13.69 3.58 12.05
N GLU A 12 -13.47 4.88 12.13
CA GLU A 12 -12.17 5.54 12.06
C GLU A 12 -11.26 5.10 13.21
N GLN A 13 -11.76 5.14 14.45
CA GLN A 13 -11.00 4.73 15.64
C GLN A 13 -10.66 3.24 15.62
N PHE A 14 -11.58 2.40 15.12
CA PHE A 14 -11.32 0.99 14.90
C PHE A 14 -10.19 0.80 13.90
N LYS A 15 -10.28 1.43 12.72
CA LYS A 15 -9.23 1.37 11.68
C LYS A 15 -7.88 1.81 12.24
N GLU A 16 -7.82 2.96 12.90
CA GLU A 16 -6.58 3.47 13.50
C GLU A 16 -5.98 2.49 14.51
N SER A 17 -6.78 1.97 15.44
CA SER A 17 -6.33 1.01 16.45
C SER A 17 -5.90 -0.32 15.82
N PHE A 18 -6.63 -0.79 14.81
CA PHE A 18 -6.32 -2.00 14.06
C PHE A 18 -4.99 -1.84 13.31
N TYR A 19 -4.83 -0.76 12.53
CA TYR A 19 -3.58 -0.50 11.83
C TYR A 19 -2.42 -0.26 12.79
N ALA A 20 -2.61 0.43 13.92
CA ALA A 20 -1.55 0.60 14.91
C ALA A 20 -1.10 -0.74 15.53
N LYS A 21 -2.04 -1.67 15.75
CA LYS A 21 -1.76 -2.98 16.36
C LYS A 21 -1.16 -4.00 15.39
N PHE A 22 -1.67 -4.05 14.15
CA PHE A 22 -1.32 -5.09 13.18
C PHE A 22 -0.37 -4.62 12.07
N PHE A 23 -0.35 -3.31 11.78
CA PHE A 23 0.54 -2.69 10.80
C PHE A 23 1.48 -1.72 11.51
N SER A 24 2.43 -2.29 12.25
CA SER A 24 3.49 -1.52 12.90
C SER A 24 4.23 -0.63 11.89
N ALA A 25 4.93 0.40 12.37
CA ALA A 25 5.74 1.27 11.51
C ALA A 25 6.71 0.45 10.63
N ASN A 26 7.26 -0.64 11.16
CA ASN A 26 8.15 -1.54 10.42
C ASN A 26 7.42 -2.29 9.31
N VAL A 27 6.19 -2.77 9.54
CA VAL A 27 5.39 -3.44 8.50
C VAL A 27 5.01 -2.45 7.40
N LYS A 28 4.58 -1.25 7.77
CA LYS A 28 4.27 -0.18 6.80
C LYS A 28 5.50 0.18 5.96
N TYR A 29 6.66 0.34 6.61
CA TYR A 29 7.91 0.60 5.93
C TYR A 29 8.31 -0.54 4.99
N ALA A 30 8.21 -1.81 5.44
CA ALA A 30 8.47 -2.96 4.60
C ALA A 30 7.57 -2.98 3.36
N LYS A 31 6.26 -2.74 3.53
CA LYS A 31 5.31 -2.64 2.40
C LYS A 31 5.61 -1.48 1.46
N GLN A 32 6.08 -0.34 1.99
CA GLN A 32 6.54 0.76 1.17
C GLN A 32 7.80 0.38 0.36
N GLN A 33 8.75 -0.34 0.95
CA GLN A 33 9.93 -0.82 0.24
C GLN A 33 9.58 -1.87 -0.82
N GLU A 34 8.64 -2.78 -0.53
CA GLU A 34 8.09 -3.72 -1.52
C GLU A 34 7.50 -2.96 -2.71
N PHE A 35 6.71 -1.90 -2.48
CA PHE A 35 6.16 -1.08 -3.56
C PHE A 35 7.24 -0.37 -4.40
N LEU A 36 8.25 0.21 -3.73
CA LEU A 36 9.32 0.93 -4.41
C LEU A 36 10.11 0.01 -5.35
N ASN A 37 10.34 -1.23 -4.92
CA ASN A 37 11.07 -2.23 -5.68
C ASN A 37 10.17 -3.14 -6.52
N LEU A 38 8.86 -2.87 -6.58
CA LEU A 38 7.92 -3.67 -7.35
C LEU A 38 8.23 -3.54 -8.85
N GLU A 39 8.45 -4.70 -9.47
CA GLU A 39 8.60 -4.94 -10.89
C GLU A 39 7.69 -6.11 -11.28
N GLN A 40 7.22 -6.15 -12.52
CA GLN A 40 6.34 -7.21 -13.01
C GLN A 40 7.03 -8.58 -12.93
N GLY A 41 8.31 -8.65 -13.30
CA GLY A 41 9.06 -9.91 -13.31
C GLY A 41 8.32 -11.02 -14.07
N ASN A 42 8.02 -12.10 -13.37
CA ASN A 42 7.32 -13.28 -13.92
C ASN A 42 5.78 -13.21 -13.76
N MET A 43 5.23 -12.15 -13.17
CA MET A 43 3.78 -11.99 -13.00
C MET A 43 3.10 -11.70 -14.34
N THR A 44 1.85 -12.15 -14.47
CA THR A 44 0.97 -11.59 -15.51
C THR A 44 0.76 -10.10 -15.25
N VAL A 45 0.37 -9.34 -16.28
CA VAL A 45 0.08 -7.91 -16.11
C VAL A 45 -1.05 -7.71 -15.07
N GLU A 46 -2.04 -8.60 -15.06
CA GLU A 46 -3.15 -8.56 -14.10
C GLU A 46 -2.70 -8.82 -12.66
N GLN A 47 -1.76 -9.75 -12.45
CA GLN A 47 -1.18 -10.00 -11.12
C GLN A 47 -0.33 -8.83 -10.64
N TYR A 48 0.47 -8.26 -11.54
CA TYR A 48 1.26 -7.06 -11.25
C TYR A 48 0.36 -5.87 -10.91
N ASP A 49 -0.73 -5.66 -11.64
CA ASP A 49 -1.70 -4.61 -11.38
C ASP A 49 -2.36 -4.75 -10.00
N ALA A 50 -2.79 -5.97 -9.65
CA ALA A 50 -3.36 -6.25 -8.33
C ALA A 50 -2.37 -5.98 -7.18
N GLU A 51 -1.11 -6.41 -7.33
CA GLU A 51 -0.06 -6.14 -6.34
C GLU A 51 0.29 -4.64 -6.27
N PHE A 52 0.36 -3.96 -7.41
CA PHE A 52 0.58 -2.52 -7.48
C PHE A 52 -0.49 -1.76 -6.71
N ASP A 53 -1.77 -2.09 -6.93
CA ASP A 53 -2.92 -1.50 -6.25
C ASP A 53 -2.95 -1.73 -4.74
N MET A 54 -2.52 -2.93 -4.32
CA MET A 54 -2.43 -3.26 -2.91
C MET A 54 -1.32 -2.46 -2.23
N LEU A 55 -0.13 -2.45 -2.84
CA LEU A 55 1.08 -1.87 -2.26
C LEU A 55 1.12 -0.34 -2.35
N SER A 56 0.47 0.27 -3.35
CA SER A 56 0.44 1.73 -3.51
C SER A 56 -0.21 2.44 -2.31
N ARG A 57 -1.08 1.74 -1.57
CA ARG A 57 -1.74 2.23 -0.35
C ARG A 57 -0.75 2.53 0.78
N PHE A 58 0.45 1.95 0.73
CA PHE A 58 1.52 2.16 1.71
C PHE A 58 2.53 3.23 1.27
N ALA A 59 2.39 3.77 0.05
CA ALA A 59 3.34 4.68 -0.57
C ALA A 59 2.62 5.84 -1.28
N LEU A 60 1.62 6.45 -0.62
CA LEU A 60 0.80 7.53 -1.20
C LEU A 60 1.64 8.74 -1.67
N ASN A 61 2.81 8.95 -1.07
CA ASN A 61 3.75 9.99 -1.49
C ASN A 61 4.42 9.71 -2.84
N VAL A 62 4.50 8.43 -3.25
CA VAL A 62 5.09 7.99 -4.53
C VAL A 62 4.05 8.07 -5.65
N VAL A 63 2.79 7.74 -5.36
CA VAL A 63 1.64 7.81 -6.29
C VAL A 63 0.75 9.02 -6.00
N LYS A 64 1.38 10.17 -5.77
CA LYS A 64 0.73 11.40 -5.29
C LYS A 64 -0.32 11.96 -6.27
N ASP A 65 -0.17 11.68 -7.55
CA ASP A 65 -1.04 12.06 -8.64
C ASP A 65 -1.06 10.95 -9.70
N GLU A 66 -1.97 11.08 -10.67
CA GLU A 66 -2.17 10.07 -11.72
C GLU A 66 -0.93 9.93 -12.62
N GLU A 67 -0.23 11.04 -12.89
CA GLU A 67 0.99 11.05 -13.70
C GLU A 67 2.10 10.23 -13.04
N ALA A 68 2.39 10.48 -11.76
CA ALA A 68 3.39 9.72 -10.99
C ALA A 68 2.99 8.25 -10.84
N ARG A 69 1.69 7.97 -10.73
CA ARG A 69 1.16 6.60 -10.67
C ARG A 69 1.40 5.85 -11.98
N ILE A 70 1.07 6.45 -13.12
CA ILE A 70 1.30 5.88 -14.44
C ILE A 70 2.80 5.68 -14.67
N GLU A 71 3.62 6.67 -14.34
CA GLU A 71 5.08 6.59 -14.51
C GLU A 71 5.67 5.43 -13.69
N LYS A 72 5.30 5.31 -12.42
CA LYS A 72 5.77 4.20 -11.56
C LYS A 72 5.27 2.85 -12.06
N PHE A 73 4.01 2.76 -12.50
CA PHE A 73 3.45 1.53 -13.05
C PHE A 73 4.23 1.09 -14.30
N ALA A 74 4.38 1.99 -15.27
CA ALA A 74 5.07 1.74 -16.53
C ALA A 74 6.55 1.38 -16.33
N ARG A 75 7.23 2.01 -15.37
CA ARG A 75 8.65 1.71 -15.07
C ARG A 75 8.86 0.29 -14.54
N GLY A 76 7.87 -0.28 -13.85
CA GLY A 76 7.94 -1.65 -13.35
C GLY A 76 7.45 -2.71 -14.35
N LEU A 77 6.88 -2.32 -15.50
CA LEU A 77 6.48 -3.28 -16.53
C LEU A 77 7.68 -3.87 -17.25
N ARG A 78 7.58 -5.15 -17.64
CA ARG A 78 8.58 -5.78 -18.52
C ARG A 78 8.47 -5.22 -19.94
N LEU A 79 9.57 -5.20 -20.69
CA LEU A 79 9.62 -4.61 -22.03
C LEU A 79 9.04 -5.52 -23.13
N ASP A 80 8.91 -6.81 -22.86
CA ASP A 80 8.47 -7.85 -23.79
C ASP A 80 7.03 -8.30 -23.51
N ILE A 81 6.16 -7.35 -23.14
CA ILE A 81 4.70 -7.52 -23.12
C ILE A 81 4.16 -7.64 -24.54
#